data_AF-A0A2D9K2L0-F1
#
_entry.id   AF-A0A2D9K2L0-F1
#
_cell.length_a   1.000
_cell.length_b   1.000
_cell.length_c   1.000
_cell.angle_alpha   90.00
_cell.angle_beta   90.00
_cell.angle_gamma   90.00
#
_symmetry.space_group_name_H-M   'P 1'
#
loop_
_entity.id
_entity.type
_entity.pdbx_description
1 polymer ?
#
loop_
_entity_poly.entity_id
_entity_poly.type
_entity_poly.pdbx_seq_one_letter_code
_entity_poly.pdbx_strand_id
1 'polypeptide(L)'
;MKKIFNIWRIFAAISSGILLALCYPKISISELIWIWPIPLITSLWTLKRSKKSIFKGFGLAYLSGLFFFLINLSWLHHIHIASCILLSSYLACYFGIWGSFVATVGNVKNSNGSLSRCSSFMSIKMAFLNGAAWCGLEWIRGWFLTGFPWNGLGVGIVNELVIIQVADIVGVTGISFVIIFCSTIITSLIFRVPYEIKNSKLKAHPDFILGVSLIILMFIYGTNKLSKVPSDQIEIRTLLIQGGINQDEKWNPSTAQEIYKRYWDMTTPYLQLENVNFDLVVWPESSLPYSLYDQETQKYLNKILSINNFELALGINERVPQEGIYNSIVTLKNNTENPNIYRKTHLVPFGEYVPFRKSIPIVEKIAANSLGVDFSSGKKFEPLPMNLPEPYQIIPLVCFEDTFGSLARKFVRDSPQLIVNVTNDGWFKESAASEQHLTNAIFRCIELRRPMVRCANTGMTCLIDECGSLYDRYSSSPSGERLIHGKDRSNTFLRASLPETIKIEKSPKTTIYSRIGDTFSIVLGLIAFIASILKWYRSFKGN
;
A
#
# COMPACT_ATOMS: atom_id res chain seq x y z
N MET A 1 -4.46 -19.74 -39.31
CA MET A 1 -3.63 -18.58 -38.88
C MET A 1 -4.33 -17.56 -37.97
N LYS A 2 -5.46 -16.92 -38.36
CA LYS A 2 -6.13 -15.89 -37.51
C LYS A 2 -6.54 -16.39 -36.11
N LYS A 3 -7.03 -17.65 -36.00
CA LYS A 3 -7.43 -18.28 -34.72
C LYS A 3 -6.25 -18.47 -33.77
N ILE A 4 -5.13 -19.00 -34.29
CA ILE A 4 -3.87 -19.20 -33.57
C ILE A 4 -3.33 -17.86 -33.02
N PHE A 5 -3.35 -16.80 -33.83
CA PHE A 5 -2.93 -15.46 -33.40
C PHE A 5 -3.79 -14.87 -32.28
N ASN A 6 -5.09 -15.15 -32.27
CA ASN A 6 -5.96 -14.69 -31.19
C ASN A 6 -5.73 -15.49 -29.90
N ILE A 7 -5.50 -16.80 -30.00
CA ILE A 7 -5.17 -17.67 -28.85
C ILE A 7 -3.87 -17.21 -28.19
N TRP A 8 -2.82 -16.95 -28.99
CA TRP A 8 -1.54 -16.47 -28.46
C TRP A 8 -1.68 -15.14 -27.69
N ARG A 9 -2.50 -14.19 -28.17
CA ARG A 9 -2.73 -12.93 -27.44
C ARG A 9 -3.39 -13.15 -26.09
N ILE A 10 -4.36 -14.07 -26.03
CA ILE A 10 -5.04 -14.42 -24.78
C ILE A 10 -4.04 -15.05 -23.80
N PHE A 11 -3.21 -15.99 -24.28
CA PHE A 11 -2.16 -16.59 -23.46
C PHE A 11 -1.15 -15.56 -22.95
N ALA A 12 -0.72 -14.61 -23.80
CA ALA A 12 0.17 -13.52 -23.42
C ALA A 12 -0.45 -12.59 -22.35
N ALA A 13 -1.76 -12.31 -22.44
CA ALA A 13 -2.46 -11.53 -21.43
C ALA A 13 -2.58 -12.26 -20.09
N ILE A 14 -2.95 -13.55 -20.11
CA ILE A 14 -3.06 -14.36 -18.88
C ILE A 14 -1.68 -14.51 -18.21
N SER A 15 -0.65 -14.86 -18.97
CA SER A 15 0.72 -14.99 -18.44
C SER A 15 1.23 -13.69 -17.84
N SER A 16 0.97 -12.53 -18.47
CA SER A 16 1.28 -11.22 -17.90
C SER A 16 0.63 -10.99 -16.52
N GLY A 17 -0.65 -11.33 -16.38
CA GLY A 17 -1.37 -11.23 -15.10
C GLY A 17 -0.82 -12.14 -14.02
N ILE A 18 -0.48 -13.38 -14.38
CA ILE A 18 0.14 -14.36 -13.47
C ILE A 18 1.52 -13.89 -13.05
N LEU A 19 2.40 -13.50 -14.00
CA LEU A 19 3.75 -13.01 -13.69
C LEU A 19 3.72 -11.84 -12.70
N LEU A 20 2.81 -10.89 -12.92
CA LEU A 20 2.62 -9.78 -11.98
C LEU A 20 2.14 -10.29 -10.62
N ALA A 21 1.28 -11.30 -10.57
CA ALA A 21 0.77 -11.82 -9.31
C ALA A 21 1.86 -12.45 -8.43
N LEU A 22 2.84 -13.10 -9.05
CA LEU A 22 3.98 -13.73 -8.37
C LEU A 22 4.93 -12.72 -7.70
N CYS A 23 4.83 -11.43 -8.03
CA CYS A 23 5.69 -10.38 -7.46
C CYS A 23 5.32 -10.02 -6.01
N TYR A 24 4.14 -10.42 -5.54
CA TYR A 24 3.59 -10.01 -4.25
C TYR A 24 3.65 -11.15 -3.21
N PRO A 25 3.47 -10.83 -1.92
CA PRO A 25 3.47 -11.82 -0.86
C PRO A 25 2.54 -13.02 -1.08
N LYS A 26 3.02 -14.13 -0.49
CA LYS A 26 2.88 -15.56 -0.82
C LYS A 26 4.06 -16.14 -1.60
N ILE A 27 4.56 -15.44 -2.63
CA ILE A 27 5.63 -15.96 -3.50
C ILE A 27 6.80 -14.97 -3.60
N SER A 28 6.52 -13.67 -3.70
CA SER A 28 7.51 -12.58 -3.53
C SER A 28 8.70 -12.59 -4.51
N ILE A 29 8.50 -12.97 -5.78
CA ILE A 29 9.55 -12.89 -6.81
C ILE A 29 9.54 -11.50 -7.46
N SER A 30 10.15 -10.53 -6.80
CA SER A 30 10.13 -9.11 -7.18
C SER A 30 10.73 -8.84 -8.56
N GLU A 31 11.66 -9.67 -9.05
CA GLU A 31 12.34 -9.48 -10.34
C GLU A 31 11.38 -9.57 -11.53
N LEU A 32 10.28 -10.33 -11.38
CA LEU A 32 9.27 -10.50 -12.43
C LEU A 32 8.54 -9.20 -12.75
N ILE A 33 8.62 -8.19 -11.88
CA ILE A 33 7.97 -6.89 -12.05
C ILE A 33 8.47 -6.14 -13.30
N TRP A 34 9.70 -6.40 -13.75
CA TRP A 34 10.29 -5.72 -14.91
C TRP A 34 9.90 -6.40 -16.23
N ILE A 35 9.36 -7.61 -16.16
CA ILE A 35 9.03 -8.42 -17.35
C ILE A 35 7.54 -8.70 -17.50
N TRP A 36 6.75 -8.59 -16.43
CA TRP A 36 5.31 -8.90 -16.45
C TRP A 36 4.54 -8.22 -17.60
N PRO A 37 4.78 -6.95 -17.97
CA PRO A 37 3.95 -6.30 -18.97
C PRO A 37 4.44 -6.56 -20.39
N ILE A 38 5.62 -7.17 -20.58
CA ILE A 38 6.20 -7.42 -21.91
C ILE A 38 5.27 -8.32 -22.76
N PRO A 39 4.77 -9.48 -22.29
CA PRO A 39 3.81 -10.29 -23.05
C PRO A 39 2.54 -9.52 -23.40
N LEU A 40 1.99 -8.75 -22.46
CA LEU A 40 0.77 -7.99 -22.66
C LEU A 40 0.95 -6.86 -23.68
N ILE A 41 1.97 -6.01 -23.53
CA ILE A 41 2.29 -4.93 -24.48
C ILE A 41 2.51 -5.51 -25.88
N THR A 42 3.25 -6.63 -25.99
CA THR A 42 3.46 -7.35 -27.26
C THR A 42 2.12 -7.77 -27.89
N SER A 43 1.21 -8.34 -27.09
CA SER A 43 -0.12 -8.75 -27.55
C SER A 43 -0.95 -7.56 -28.06
N LEU A 44 -0.92 -6.43 -27.34
CA LEU A 44 -1.67 -5.22 -27.63
C LEU A 44 -1.14 -4.51 -28.87
N TRP A 45 0.18 -4.39 -29.00
CA TRP A 45 0.82 -3.73 -30.12
C TRP A 45 0.63 -4.47 -31.44
N THR A 46 0.52 -5.80 -31.43
CA THR A 46 0.24 -6.59 -32.64
C THR A 46 -1.19 -6.44 -33.16
N LEU A 47 -2.12 -5.84 -32.41
CA LEU A 47 -3.49 -5.61 -32.87
C LEU A 47 -3.53 -4.73 -34.13
N LYS A 48 -4.42 -5.05 -35.08
CA LYS A 48 -4.63 -4.21 -36.27
C LYS A 48 -5.25 -2.86 -35.86
N ARG A 49 -4.69 -1.77 -36.38
CA ARG A 49 -5.22 -0.41 -36.17
C ARG A 49 -6.64 -0.34 -36.72
N SER A 50 -7.60 -0.12 -35.83
CA SER A 50 -9.03 -0.02 -36.14
C SER A 50 -9.77 0.55 -34.93
N LYS A 51 -11.00 1.06 -35.10
CA LYS A 51 -11.85 1.46 -33.96
C LYS A 51 -12.06 0.30 -32.97
N LYS A 52 -12.06 -0.95 -33.45
CA LYS A 52 -12.15 -2.17 -32.64
C LYS A 52 -10.92 -2.45 -31.77
N SER A 53 -9.79 -1.77 -32.00
CA SER A 53 -8.56 -1.96 -31.19
C SER A 53 -8.71 -1.45 -29.76
N ILE A 54 -9.59 -0.47 -29.52
CA ILE A 54 -9.93 0.00 -28.17
C ILE A 54 -10.52 -1.16 -27.37
N PHE A 55 -11.64 -1.72 -27.82
CA PHE A 55 -12.33 -2.81 -27.13
C PHE A 55 -11.50 -4.10 -27.02
N LYS A 56 -10.70 -4.42 -28.05
CA LYS A 56 -9.80 -5.58 -27.98
C LYS A 56 -8.63 -5.35 -27.02
N GLY A 57 -8.11 -4.13 -26.98
CA GLY A 57 -7.08 -3.73 -26.02
C GLY A 57 -7.61 -3.79 -24.59
N PHE A 58 -8.83 -3.29 -24.39
CA PHE A 58 -9.58 -3.43 -23.13
C PHE A 58 -9.68 -4.89 -22.71
N GLY A 59 -10.27 -5.75 -23.55
CA GLY A 59 -10.51 -7.14 -23.17
C GLY A 59 -9.24 -7.93 -22.82
N LEU A 60 -8.14 -7.73 -23.56
CA LEU A 60 -6.87 -8.40 -23.28
C LEU A 60 -6.24 -7.93 -21.96
N ALA A 61 -6.15 -6.62 -21.74
CA ALA A 61 -5.55 -6.13 -20.51
C ALA A 61 -6.47 -6.33 -19.30
N TYR A 62 -7.79 -6.23 -19.47
CA TYR A 62 -8.77 -6.61 -18.47
C TYR A 62 -8.57 -8.06 -18.02
N LEU A 63 -8.36 -8.99 -18.97
CA LEU A 63 -8.07 -10.39 -18.63
C LEU A 63 -6.78 -10.52 -17.81
N SER A 64 -5.71 -9.80 -18.17
CA SER A 64 -4.48 -9.76 -17.37
C SER A 64 -4.73 -9.23 -15.95
N GLY A 65 -5.47 -8.13 -15.82
CA GLY A 65 -5.81 -7.55 -14.52
C GLY A 65 -6.68 -8.49 -13.68
N LEU A 66 -7.63 -9.18 -14.31
CA LEU A 66 -8.53 -10.11 -13.65
C LEU A 66 -7.74 -11.29 -13.04
N PHE A 67 -6.82 -11.90 -13.79
CA PHE A 67 -5.97 -12.97 -13.26
C PHE A 67 -5.05 -12.46 -12.14
N PHE A 68 -4.48 -11.26 -12.30
CA PHE A 68 -3.65 -10.63 -11.27
C PHE A 68 -4.41 -10.46 -9.95
N PHE A 69 -5.60 -9.84 -9.99
CA PHE A 69 -6.37 -9.56 -8.79
C PHE A 69 -7.05 -10.80 -8.20
N LEU A 70 -7.54 -11.74 -9.02
CA LEU A 70 -8.13 -12.99 -8.50
C LEU A 70 -7.10 -13.83 -7.72
N ILE A 71 -5.83 -13.81 -8.15
CA ILE A 71 -4.75 -14.51 -7.43
C ILE A 71 -4.40 -13.74 -6.15
N ASN A 72 -4.14 -12.44 -6.25
CA ASN A 72 -3.65 -11.68 -5.09
C ASN A 72 -4.70 -11.37 -4.03
N LEU A 73 -5.96 -11.21 -4.45
CA LEU A 73 -7.10 -10.98 -3.57
C LEU A 73 -7.86 -12.28 -3.30
N SER A 74 -7.26 -13.45 -3.59
CA SER A 74 -7.92 -14.73 -3.37
C SER A 74 -8.39 -14.87 -1.92
N TRP A 75 -7.63 -14.32 -0.96
CA TRP A 75 -7.95 -14.31 0.48
C TRP A 75 -9.30 -13.67 0.82
N LEU A 76 -9.89 -12.83 -0.04
CA LEU A 76 -11.25 -12.30 0.15
C LEU A 76 -12.32 -13.40 0.16
N HIS A 77 -12.02 -14.62 -0.32
CA HIS A 77 -12.95 -15.74 -0.24
C HIS A 77 -13.31 -16.10 1.22
N HIS A 78 -12.44 -15.79 2.19
CA HIS A 78 -12.73 -15.99 3.62
C HIS A 78 -13.83 -15.06 4.14
N ILE A 79 -14.01 -13.90 3.49
CA ILE A 79 -15.09 -12.96 3.80
C ILE A 79 -16.32 -13.33 2.97
N HIS A 80 -16.19 -13.26 1.64
CA HIS A 80 -17.24 -13.65 0.71
C HIS A 80 -16.69 -13.81 -0.71
N ILE A 81 -17.02 -14.92 -1.38
CA ILE A 81 -16.54 -15.19 -2.75
C ILE A 81 -16.97 -14.12 -3.76
N ALA A 82 -18.18 -13.57 -3.61
CA ALA A 82 -18.65 -12.51 -4.50
C ALA A 82 -17.81 -11.23 -4.36
N SER A 83 -17.32 -10.90 -3.17
CA SER A 83 -16.44 -9.74 -2.95
C SER A 83 -15.12 -9.91 -3.70
N CYS A 84 -14.54 -11.11 -3.68
CA CYS A 84 -13.34 -11.45 -4.45
C CYS A 84 -13.55 -11.22 -5.96
N ILE A 85 -14.63 -11.77 -6.53
CA ILE A 85 -14.91 -11.69 -7.97
C ILE A 85 -15.27 -10.25 -8.39
N LEU A 86 -16.15 -9.58 -7.64
CA LEU A 86 -16.61 -8.23 -7.97
C LEU A 86 -15.49 -7.21 -7.86
N LEU A 87 -14.72 -7.24 -6.77
CA LEU A 87 -13.60 -6.32 -6.58
C LEU A 87 -12.51 -6.57 -7.62
N SER A 88 -12.15 -7.83 -7.88
CA SER A 88 -11.16 -8.16 -8.92
C SER A 88 -11.61 -7.72 -10.31
N SER A 89 -12.89 -7.87 -10.63
CA SER A 89 -13.48 -7.43 -11.90
C SER A 89 -13.45 -5.90 -12.03
N TYR A 90 -13.83 -5.18 -10.97
CA TYR A 90 -13.73 -3.73 -10.93
C TYR A 90 -12.30 -3.24 -11.12
N LEU A 91 -11.34 -3.81 -10.37
CA LEU A 91 -9.94 -3.39 -10.45
C LEU A 91 -9.30 -3.75 -11.81
N ALA A 92 -9.74 -4.84 -12.44
CA ALA A 92 -9.34 -5.19 -13.79
C ALA A 92 -9.74 -4.15 -14.85
N CYS A 93 -10.76 -3.31 -14.61
CA CYS A 93 -11.12 -2.21 -15.50
C CYS A 93 -9.96 -1.21 -15.69
N TYR A 94 -9.16 -0.95 -14.65
CA TYR A 94 -8.00 -0.05 -14.76
C TYR A 94 -6.96 -0.60 -15.74
N PHE A 95 -6.71 -1.92 -15.69
CA PHE A 95 -5.87 -2.59 -16.68
C PHE A 95 -6.50 -2.51 -18.07
N GLY A 96 -7.82 -2.73 -18.21
CA GLY A 96 -8.53 -2.62 -19.49
C GLY A 96 -8.42 -1.21 -20.11
N ILE A 97 -8.59 -0.16 -19.31
CA ILE A 97 -8.44 1.23 -19.78
C ILE A 97 -6.99 1.46 -20.23
N TRP A 98 -6.00 1.02 -19.46
CA TRP A 98 -4.59 1.09 -19.86
C TRP A 98 -4.32 0.30 -21.15
N GLY A 99 -4.85 -0.92 -21.29
CA GLY A 99 -4.69 -1.73 -22.49
C GLY A 99 -5.30 -1.09 -23.74
N SER A 100 -6.42 -0.40 -23.58
CA SER A 100 -7.02 0.42 -24.64
C SER A 100 -6.09 1.55 -25.06
N PHE A 101 -5.48 2.23 -24.09
CA PHE A 101 -4.50 3.29 -24.32
C PHE A 101 -3.26 2.76 -25.06
N VAL A 102 -2.65 1.67 -24.58
CA VAL A 102 -1.46 1.05 -25.19
C VAL A 102 -1.73 0.51 -26.59
N ALA A 103 -2.90 -0.11 -26.82
CA ALA A 103 -3.31 -0.61 -28.13
C ALA A 103 -3.50 0.53 -29.15
N THR A 104 -3.87 1.72 -28.67
CA THR A 104 -4.16 2.90 -29.50
C THR A 104 -3.08 3.97 -29.39
N VAL A 105 -3.18 4.88 -28.43
CA VAL A 105 -2.32 6.06 -28.20
C VAL A 105 -0.87 5.66 -28.02
N GLY A 106 -0.61 4.74 -27.10
CA GLY A 106 0.72 4.27 -26.68
C GLY A 106 1.38 3.22 -27.58
N ASN A 107 0.98 3.15 -28.85
CA ASN A 107 1.45 2.14 -29.79
C ASN A 107 2.62 2.66 -30.64
N VAL A 108 3.74 1.93 -30.64
CA VAL A 108 4.99 2.30 -31.35
C VAL A 108 4.95 2.13 -32.87
N LYS A 109 3.86 1.62 -33.45
CA LYS A 109 3.73 1.47 -34.90
C LYS A 109 4.01 2.78 -35.65
N ASN A 110 4.81 2.73 -36.70
CA ASN A 110 5.02 3.88 -37.59
C ASN A 110 3.78 4.19 -38.45
N SER A 111 3.85 5.20 -39.33
CA SER A 111 2.77 5.56 -40.27
C SER A 111 2.31 4.37 -41.11
N ASN A 112 3.25 3.54 -41.55
CA ASN A 112 3.01 2.34 -42.37
C ASN A 112 2.53 1.12 -41.54
N GLY A 113 2.31 1.29 -40.23
CA GLY A 113 1.80 0.24 -39.34
C GLY A 113 2.84 -0.82 -38.92
N SER A 114 4.12 -0.62 -39.22
CA SER A 114 5.22 -1.52 -38.85
C SER A 114 5.68 -1.27 -37.42
N LEU A 115 5.83 -2.36 -36.65
CA LEU A 115 6.41 -2.35 -35.30
C LEU A 115 7.95 -2.32 -35.34
N SER A 116 8.55 -2.97 -36.34
CA SER A 116 10.00 -3.18 -36.41
C SER A 116 10.78 -1.95 -36.91
N ARG A 117 10.10 -1.00 -37.56
CA ARG A 117 10.69 0.24 -38.11
C ARG A 117 10.43 1.47 -37.22
N CYS A 118 10.17 1.28 -35.94
CA CYS A 118 10.03 2.37 -34.97
C CYS A 118 11.41 3.01 -34.68
N SER A 119 11.45 4.32 -34.43
CA SER A 119 12.67 5.03 -34.01
C SER A 119 12.83 5.03 -32.48
N SER A 120 14.05 5.23 -31.97
CA SER A 120 14.29 5.35 -30.52
C SER A 120 13.52 6.50 -29.89
N PHE A 121 13.37 7.62 -30.58
CA PHE A 121 12.54 8.73 -30.08
C PHE A 121 11.07 8.33 -29.92
N MET A 122 10.51 7.59 -30.89
CA MET A 122 9.14 7.10 -30.80
C MET A 122 8.99 6.04 -29.69
N SER A 123 10.00 5.19 -29.49
CA SER A 123 10.09 4.25 -28.37
C SER A 123 10.01 4.97 -27.02
N ILE A 124 10.88 5.97 -26.79
CA ILE A 124 10.90 6.80 -25.56
C ILE A 124 9.56 7.50 -25.34
N LYS A 125 9.02 8.12 -26.40
CA LYS A 125 7.73 8.83 -26.32
C LYS A 125 6.59 7.90 -25.91
N MET A 126 6.50 6.71 -26.51
CA MET A 126 5.44 5.75 -26.17
C MET A 126 5.66 5.13 -24.79
N ALA A 127 6.92 4.87 -24.41
CA ALA A 127 7.27 4.42 -23.05
C ALA A 127 6.85 5.43 -21.99
N PHE A 128 7.15 6.71 -22.21
CA PHE A 128 6.72 7.80 -21.34
C PHE A 128 5.19 7.86 -21.24
N LEU A 129 4.48 7.86 -22.37
CA LEU A 129 3.02 7.90 -22.39
C LEU A 129 2.37 6.68 -21.73
N ASN A 130 2.92 5.49 -21.93
CA ASN A 130 2.41 4.26 -21.30
C ASN A 130 2.62 4.26 -19.78
N GLY A 131 3.79 4.69 -19.32
CA GLY A 131 4.07 4.85 -17.90
C GLY A 131 3.19 5.93 -17.27
N ALA A 132 3.00 7.05 -17.98
CA ALA A 132 2.18 8.16 -17.51
C ALA A 132 0.70 7.77 -17.38
N ALA A 133 0.17 7.03 -18.37
CA ALA A 133 -1.17 6.48 -18.33
C ALA A 133 -1.36 5.51 -17.16
N TRP A 134 -0.37 4.63 -16.92
CA TRP A 134 -0.42 3.69 -15.80
C TRP A 134 -0.43 4.42 -14.45
N CYS A 135 0.51 5.36 -14.26
CA CYS A 135 0.63 6.14 -13.04
C CYS A 135 -0.66 6.93 -12.73
N GLY A 136 -1.25 7.58 -13.74
CA GLY A 136 -2.53 8.26 -13.60
C GLY A 136 -3.68 7.32 -13.25
N LEU A 137 -3.73 6.12 -13.82
CA LEU A 137 -4.76 5.13 -13.51
C LEU A 137 -4.61 4.53 -12.11
N GLU A 138 -3.38 4.28 -11.65
CA GLU A 138 -3.13 3.89 -10.26
C GLU A 138 -3.53 4.99 -9.28
N TRP A 139 -3.25 6.25 -9.60
CA TRP A 139 -3.70 7.38 -8.79
C TRP A 139 -5.22 7.44 -8.73
N ILE A 140 -5.94 7.34 -9.87
CA ILE A 140 -7.42 7.30 -9.89
C ILE A 140 -7.93 6.14 -9.03
N ARG A 141 -7.34 4.95 -9.15
CA ARG A 141 -7.69 3.78 -8.34
C ARG A 141 -7.53 4.03 -6.84
N GLY A 142 -6.61 4.89 -6.44
CA GLY A 142 -6.33 5.23 -5.04
C GLY A 142 -7.37 6.14 -4.37
N TRP A 143 -8.31 6.74 -5.11
CA TRP A 143 -9.35 7.61 -4.53
C TRP A 143 -10.75 7.46 -5.12
N PHE A 144 -10.87 6.95 -6.36
CA PHE A 144 -12.16 6.75 -7.02
C PHE A 144 -12.96 5.63 -6.35
N LEU A 145 -14.26 5.86 -6.12
CA LEU A 145 -15.14 4.98 -5.33
C LEU A 145 -14.50 4.58 -4.00
N THR A 146 -14.14 5.59 -3.18
CA THR A 146 -13.41 5.47 -1.90
C THR A 146 -11.93 5.16 -2.05
N GLY A 147 -11.53 4.46 -3.11
CA GLY A 147 -10.14 4.15 -3.38
C GLY A 147 -9.72 2.79 -2.83
N PHE A 148 -8.88 2.09 -3.58
CA PHE A 148 -8.30 0.81 -3.19
C PHE A 148 -6.84 0.75 -3.64
N PRO A 149 -5.91 1.42 -2.93
CA PRO A 149 -4.50 1.51 -3.30
C PRO A 149 -3.67 0.25 -2.98
N TRP A 150 -4.32 -0.91 -2.80
CA TRP A 150 -3.66 -2.18 -2.51
C TRP A 150 -2.86 -2.69 -3.72
N ASN A 151 -1.64 -3.19 -3.48
CA ASN A 151 -0.79 -3.87 -4.47
C ASN A 151 -0.63 -3.08 -5.80
N GLY A 152 -0.27 -1.79 -5.71
CA GLY A 152 0.22 -1.05 -6.88
C GLY A 152 1.60 -1.54 -7.35
N LEU A 153 1.98 -1.32 -8.61
CA LEU A 153 3.20 -1.91 -9.17
C LEU A 153 4.46 -1.56 -8.39
N GLY A 154 4.58 -0.32 -7.90
CA GLY A 154 5.71 0.10 -7.07
C GLY A 154 5.87 -0.75 -5.81
N VAL A 155 4.78 -1.30 -5.26
CA VAL A 155 4.80 -2.18 -4.09
C VAL A 155 5.44 -3.54 -4.40
N GLY A 156 5.36 -4.01 -5.66
CA GLY A 156 5.95 -5.29 -6.07
C GLY A 156 7.48 -5.37 -5.97
N ILE A 157 8.16 -4.22 -5.80
CA ILE A 157 9.62 -4.14 -5.60
C ILE A 157 10.02 -3.76 -4.18
N VAL A 158 9.15 -3.94 -3.19
CA VAL A 158 9.43 -3.57 -1.79
C VAL A 158 10.72 -4.20 -1.22
N ASN A 159 11.13 -5.36 -1.73
CA ASN A 159 12.37 -6.03 -1.32
C ASN A 159 13.63 -5.31 -1.83
N GLU A 160 13.52 -4.49 -2.87
CA GLU A 160 14.62 -3.73 -3.46
C GLU A 160 14.77 -2.38 -2.75
N LEU A 161 15.17 -2.43 -1.46
CA LEU A 161 15.21 -1.29 -0.56
C LEU A 161 15.94 -0.08 -1.15
N VAL A 162 17.02 -0.30 -1.90
CA VAL A 162 17.80 0.76 -2.57
C VAL A 162 16.95 1.46 -3.63
N ILE A 163 16.25 0.73 -4.49
CA ILE A 163 15.53 1.30 -5.64
C ILE A 163 14.30 2.08 -5.17
N ILE A 164 13.59 1.60 -4.15
CA ILE A 164 12.33 2.19 -3.69
C ILE A 164 12.49 3.53 -2.96
N GLN A 165 13.71 3.94 -2.60
CA GLN A 165 13.95 5.19 -1.86
C GLN A 165 13.44 6.44 -2.59
N VAL A 166 13.31 6.38 -3.93
CA VAL A 166 12.77 7.49 -4.74
C VAL A 166 11.29 7.78 -4.45
N ALA A 167 10.59 6.91 -3.71
CA ALA A 167 9.23 7.16 -3.24
C ALA A 167 9.13 8.45 -2.38
N ASP A 168 10.21 8.87 -1.72
CA ASP A 168 10.24 10.16 -1.01
C ASP A 168 10.18 11.39 -1.94
N ILE A 169 10.34 11.21 -3.25
CA ILE A 169 10.20 12.25 -4.27
C ILE A 169 8.84 12.16 -4.96
N VAL A 170 8.54 11.00 -5.54
CA VAL A 170 7.43 10.83 -6.50
C VAL A 170 6.29 9.96 -5.98
N GLY A 171 6.41 9.44 -4.74
CA GLY A 171 5.51 8.45 -4.18
C GLY A 171 5.64 7.07 -4.83
N VAL A 172 4.96 6.08 -4.25
CA VAL A 172 4.98 4.69 -4.76
C VAL A 172 4.49 4.58 -6.22
N THR A 173 3.55 5.41 -6.63
CA THR A 173 3.00 5.40 -8.00
C THR A 173 4.00 5.92 -9.04
N GLY A 174 4.98 6.74 -8.64
CA GLY A 174 6.05 7.18 -9.54
C GLY A 174 7.06 6.06 -9.86
N ILE A 175 7.22 5.09 -8.96
CA ILE A 175 7.99 3.87 -9.24
C ILE A 175 7.29 3.02 -10.31
N SER A 176 5.96 2.91 -10.24
CA SER A 176 5.14 2.23 -11.25
C SER A 176 5.37 2.80 -12.66
N PHE A 177 5.59 4.12 -12.78
CA PHE A 177 5.94 4.75 -14.05
C PHE A 177 7.25 4.19 -14.63
N VAL A 178 8.31 4.08 -13.83
CA VAL A 178 9.63 3.61 -14.28
C VAL A 178 9.56 2.16 -14.75
N ILE A 179 8.82 1.32 -14.02
CA ILE A 179 8.60 -0.09 -14.39
C ILE A 179 7.98 -0.21 -15.78
N ILE A 180 6.87 0.50 -16.03
CA ILE A 180 6.20 0.47 -17.33
C ILE A 180 7.04 1.12 -18.43
N PHE A 181 7.76 2.19 -18.10
CA PHE A 181 8.66 2.89 -19.04
C PHE A 181 9.75 1.93 -19.56
N CYS A 182 10.50 1.31 -18.64
CA CYS A 182 11.57 0.37 -18.99
C CYS A 182 11.01 -0.85 -19.75
N SER A 183 9.91 -1.43 -19.28
CA SER A 183 9.29 -2.58 -19.94
C SER A 183 8.80 -2.27 -21.36
N THR A 184 8.30 -1.05 -21.59
CA THR A 184 7.88 -0.60 -22.92
C THR A 184 9.07 -0.47 -23.87
N ILE A 185 10.20 0.07 -23.39
CA ILE A 185 11.44 0.16 -24.17
C ILE A 185 11.93 -1.23 -24.55
N ILE A 186 12.02 -2.15 -23.59
CA ILE A 186 12.42 -3.55 -23.83
C ILE A 186 11.50 -4.18 -24.87
N THR A 187 10.18 -4.01 -24.73
CA THR A 187 9.21 -4.53 -25.71
C THR A 187 9.43 -3.93 -27.10
N SER A 188 9.78 -2.64 -27.21
CA SER A 188 10.09 -2.03 -28.50
C SER A 188 11.37 -2.60 -29.12
N LEU A 189 12.38 -2.92 -28.31
CA LEU A 189 13.64 -3.49 -28.79
C LEU A 189 13.46 -4.91 -29.32
N ILE A 190 12.59 -5.72 -28.69
CA ILE A 190 12.22 -7.07 -29.17
C ILE A 190 11.75 -7.06 -30.63
N PHE A 191 11.04 -6.02 -31.06
CA PHE A 191 10.60 -5.89 -32.46
C PHE A 191 11.63 -5.23 -33.38
N ARG A 192 12.46 -4.31 -32.86
CA ARG A 192 13.37 -3.49 -33.65
C ARG A 192 14.71 -4.18 -33.93
N VAL A 193 15.36 -4.71 -32.91
CA VAL A 193 16.73 -5.25 -33.00
C VAL A 193 16.82 -6.41 -34.02
N PRO A 194 15.91 -7.41 -34.03
CA PRO A 194 15.98 -8.48 -35.03
C PRO A 194 15.83 -7.98 -36.47
N TYR A 195 15.04 -6.92 -36.67
CA TYR A 195 14.89 -6.29 -37.98
C TYR A 195 16.15 -5.52 -38.39
N GLU A 196 16.76 -4.78 -37.47
CA GLU A 196 18.02 -4.07 -37.72
C GLU A 196 19.16 -5.03 -38.07
N ILE A 197 19.27 -6.16 -37.36
CA ILE A 197 20.23 -7.25 -37.65
C ILE A 197 19.99 -7.83 -39.05
N LYS A 198 18.75 -8.22 -39.36
CA LYS A 198 18.40 -8.82 -40.67
C LYS A 198 18.71 -7.91 -41.86
N ASN A 199 18.68 -6.59 -41.65
CA ASN A 199 18.96 -5.61 -42.70
C ASN A 199 20.37 -5.01 -42.60
N SER A 200 21.24 -5.55 -41.74
CA SER A 200 22.62 -5.07 -41.51
C SER A 200 22.70 -3.57 -41.19
N LYS A 201 21.75 -3.07 -40.41
CA LYS A 201 21.61 -1.65 -40.02
C LYS A 201 21.42 -1.52 -38.52
N LEU A 202 22.31 -2.12 -37.73
CA LEU A 202 22.29 -1.98 -36.27
C LEU A 202 22.55 -0.52 -35.90
N LYS A 203 21.66 0.07 -35.10
CA LYS A 203 21.74 1.47 -34.70
C LYS A 203 22.08 1.60 -33.23
N ALA A 204 22.51 2.78 -32.83
CA ALA A 204 22.56 3.13 -31.42
C ALA A 204 21.14 3.10 -30.82
N HIS A 205 21.03 2.61 -29.58
CA HIS A 205 19.77 2.51 -28.83
C HIS A 205 19.78 3.47 -27.62
N PRO A 206 19.70 4.80 -27.83
CA PRO A 206 19.66 5.77 -26.72
C PRO A 206 18.42 5.58 -25.83
N ASP A 207 17.36 4.96 -26.34
CA ASP A 207 16.20 4.54 -25.55
C ASP A 207 16.56 3.50 -24.49
N PHE A 208 17.38 2.49 -24.85
CA PHE A 208 17.89 1.53 -23.88
C PHE A 208 18.79 2.21 -22.83
N ILE A 209 19.72 3.04 -23.28
CA ILE A 209 20.63 3.79 -22.41
C ILE A 209 19.84 4.64 -21.42
N LEU A 210 18.79 5.33 -21.87
CA LEU A 210 17.93 6.15 -21.01
C LEU A 210 17.21 5.30 -19.95
N GLY A 211 16.64 4.14 -20.34
CA GLY A 211 16.00 3.22 -19.39
C GLY A 211 16.96 2.72 -18.31
N VAL A 212 18.15 2.28 -18.71
CA VAL A 212 19.21 1.83 -17.78
C VAL A 212 19.69 2.98 -16.89
N SER A 213 19.87 4.17 -17.46
CA SER A 213 20.33 5.35 -16.71
C SER A 213 19.34 5.74 -15.61
N LEU A 214 18.02 5.62 -15.85
CA LEU A 214 17.01 5.88 -14.82
C LEU A 214 17.12 4.91 -13.64
N ILE A 215 17.33 3.62 -13.91
CA ILE A 215 17.52 2.61 -12.85
C ILE A 215 18.81 2.87 -12.08
N ILE A 216 19.90 3.20 -12.76
CA ILE A 216 21.18 3.57 -12.13
C ILE A 216 20.99 4.82 -11.23
N LEU A 217 20.26 5.83 -11.69
CA LEU A 217 19.99 7.03 -10.90
C LEU A 217 19.16 6.72 -9.65
N MET A 218 18.14 5.86 -9.76
CA MET A 218 17.38 5.39 -8.58
C MET A 218 18.28 4.64 -7.60
N PHE A 219 19.18 3.79 -8.10
CA PHE A 219 20.13 3.06 -7.28
C PHE A 219 21.13 3.98 -6.56
N ILE A 220 21.74 4.93 -7.27
CA ILE A 220 22.66 5.91 -6.70
C ILE A 220 21.94 6.77 -5.64
N TYR A 221 20.74 7.25 -5.95
CA TYR A 221 19.93 8.03 -5.02
C TYR A 221 19.62 7.24 -3.75
N GLY A 222 19.17 6.00 -3.90
CA GLY A 222 18.84 5.12 -2.80
C GLY A 222 20.02 4.75 -1.93
N THR A 223 21.18 4.47 -2.54
CA THR A 223 22.42 4.19 -1.82
C THR A 223 22.80 5.39 -0.95
N ASN A 224 22.79 6.60 -1.51
CA ASN A 224 23.05 7.83 -0.77
C ASN A 224 22.05 8.05 0.39
N LYS A 225 20.78 7.67 0.21
CA LYS A 225 19.77 7.75 1.28
C LYS A 225 20.01 6.74 2.39
N LEU A 226 20.31 5.49 2.03
CA LEU A 226 20.52 4.41 3.00
C LEU A 226 21.84 4.55 3.77
N SER A 227 22.87 5.12 3.16
CA SER A 227 24.18 5.34 3.81
C SER A 227 24.19 6.51 4.80
N LYS A 228 23.15 7.35 4.84
CA LYS A 228 23.06 8.45 5.80
C LYS A 228 22.61 7.91 7.16
N VAL A 229 23.47 8.10 8.15
CA VAL A 229 23.12 7.93 9.56
C VAL A 229 22.73 9.30 10.10
N PRO A 230 21.48 9.50 10.56
CA PRO A 230 21.08 10.76 11.18
C PRO A 230 21.94 11.01 12.42
N SER A 231 22.51 12.22 12.54
CA SER A 231 23.44 12.56 13.61
C SER A 231 22.77 12.84 14.95
N ASP A 232 21.47 13.13 14.96
CA ASP A 232 20.69 13.48 16.15
C ASP A 232 19.35 12.73 16.15
N GLN A 233 19.27 11.71 17.00
CA GLN A 233 18.12 10.80 17.10
C GLN A 233 17.64 10.69 18.54
N ILE A 234 16.32 10.55 18.69
CA ILE A 234 15.66 10.14 19.92
C ILE A 234 15.44 8.64 19.83
N GLU A 235 15.89 7.91 20.85
CA GLU A 235 15.56 6.51 21.01
C GLU A 235 14.29 6.39 21.85
N ILE A 236 13.29 5.70 21.30
CA ILE A 236 12.03 5.39 21.99
C ILE A 236 12.00 3.90 22.22
N ARG A 237 11.96 3.47 23.48
CA ARG A 237 11.77 2.08 23.86
C ARG A 237 10.29 1.75 23.79
N THR A 238 9.95 0.82 22.91
CA THR A 238 8.56 0.47 22.61
C THR A 238 8.24 -0.95 23.05
N LEU A 239 7.00 -1.19 23.45
CA LEU A 239 6.47 -2.52 23.71
C LEU A 239 5.19 -2.70 22.90
N LEU A 240 5.25 -3.52 21.84
CA LEU A 240 4.08 -3.83 21.02
C LEU A 240 3.45 -5.15 21.50
N ILE A 241 2.13 -5.16 21.71
CA ILE A 241 1.40 -6.32 22.26
C ILE A 241 0.50 -6.93 21.19
N GLN A 242 0.83 -8.14 20.71
CA GLN A 242 0.01 -8.87 19.75
C GLN A 242 -0.85 -9.93 20.47
N GLY A 243 -2.12 -9.61 20.71
CA GLY A 243 -3.02 -10.44 21.51
C GLY A 243 -3.40 -11.79 20.89
N GLY A 244 -3.32 -11.92 19.56
CA GLY A 244 -3.70 -13.16 18.86
C GLY A 244 -5.18 -13.52 19.01
N ILE A 245 -6.06 -12.55 19.29
CA ILE A 245 -7.48 -12.81 19.60
C ILE A 245 -8.26 -13.03 18.30
N ASN A 246 -9.03 -14.11 18.22
CA ASN A 246 -9.84 -14.40 17.04
C ASN A 246 -10.99 -13.39 16.88
N GLN A 247 -11.36 -13.10 15.63
CA GLN A 247 -12.40 -12.13 15.29
C GLN A 247 -13.77 -12.48 15.90
N ASP A 248 -14.09 -13.77 16.01
CA ASP A 248 -15.37 -14.25 16.54
C ASP A 248 -15.45 -14.13 18.07
N GLU A 249 -14.32 -14.20 18.76
CA GLU A 249 -14.23 -14.03 20.22
C GLU A 249 -14.37 -12.56 20.59
N LYS A 250 -13.75 -11.68 19.80
CA LYS A 250 -13.59 -10.24 20.09
C LYS A 250 -14.89 -9.50 20.42
N TRP A 251 -15.99 -9.89 19.80
CA TRP A 251 -17.31 -9.28 19.99
C TRP A 251 -18.25 -10.10 20.88
N ASN A 252 -17.76 -11.22 21.43
CA ASN A 252 -18.53 -12.07 22.33
C ASN A 252 -18.38 -11.58 23.79
N PRO A 253 -19.47 -11.12 24.44
CA PRO A 253 -19.42 -10.65 25.83
C PRO A 253 -18.89 -11.68 26.82
N SER A 254 -19.04 -13.00 26.55
CA SER A 254 -18.55 -14.03 27.46
C SER A 254 -17.02 -14.11 27.54
N THR A 255 -16.32 -13.61 26.52
CA THR A 255 -14.85 -13.63 26.46
C THR A 255 -14.22 -12.31 26.93
N ALA A 256 -15.02 -11.30 27.26
CA ALA A 256 -14.53 -9.96 27.60
C ALA A 256 -13.49 -9.98 28.73
N GLN A 257 -13.76 -10.72 29.82
CA GLN A 257 -12.84 -10.83 30.95
C GLN A 257 -11.54 -11.56 30.58
N GLU A 258 -11.61 -12.54 29.69
CA GLU A 258 -10.41 -13.24 29.20
C GLU A 258 -9.53 -12.33 28.35
N ILE A 259 -10.14 -11.44 27.55
CA ILE A 259 -9.42 -10.42 26.77
C ILE A 259 -8.69 -9.45 27.71
N TYR A 260 -9.38 -8.92 28.72
CA TYR A 260 -8.76 -8.08 29.76
C TYR A 260 -7.59 -8.81 30.43
N LYS A 261 -7.81 -10.04 30.90
CA LYS A 261 -6.75 -10.84 31.51
C LYS A 261 -5.58 -11.09 30.56
N ARG A 262 -5.84 -11.32 29.28
CA ARG A 262 -4.81 -11.57 28.27
C ARG A 262 -3.88 -10.37 28.09
N TYR A 263 -4.42 -9.17 27.92
CA TYR A 263 -3.60 -7.95 27.81
C TYR A 263 -2.84 -7.66 29.11
N TRP A 264 -3.46 -7.92 30.27
CA TRP A 264 -2.80 -7.80 31.57
C TRP A 264 -1.58 -8.72 31.64
N ASP A 265 -1.76 -10.01 31.39
CA ASP A 265 -0.70 -11.02 31.45
C ASP A 265 0.42 -10.78 30.44
N MET A 266 0.14 -10.10 29.33
CA MET A 266 1.13 -9.80 28.28
C MET A 266 1.86 -8.48 28.48
N THR A 267 1.26 -7.54 29.21
CA THR A 267 1.81 -6.19 29.40
C THR A 267 2.51 -6.07 30.75
N THR A 268 1.87 -6.54 31.82
CA THR A 268 2.34 -6.29 33.19
C THR A 268 3.70 -6.91 33.53
N PRO A 269 4.06 -8.13 33.07
CA PRO A 269 5.39 -8.67 33.38
C PRO A 269 6.53 -7.82 32.82
N TYR A 270 6.36 -7.22 31.63
CA TYR A 270 7.36 -6.34 31.04
C TYR A 270 7.48 -5.02 31.79
N LEU A 271 6.35 -4.43 32.20
CA LEU A 271 6.32 -3.16 32.93
C LEU A 271 6.91 -3.25 34.35
N GLN A 272 6.97 -4.46 34.91
CA GLN A 272 7.52 -4.75 36.23
C GLN A 272 8.99 -5.17 36.20
N LEU A 273 9.61 -5.29 35.03
CA LEU A 273 11.03 -5.63 34.93
C LEU A 273 11.89 -4.54 35.57
N GLU A 274 12.82 -4.95 36.42
CA GLU A 274 13.82 -4.04 36.98
C GLU A 274 14.79 -3.58 35.87
N ASN A 275 15.16 -2.30 35.89
CA ASN A 275 16.10 -1.66 34.96
C ASN A 275 15.65 -1.57 33.48
N VAL A 276 14.41 -1.94 33.16
CA VAL A 276 13.82 -1.75 31.83
C VAL A 276 12.60 -0.85 31.95
N ASN A 277 12.65 0.31 31.29
CA ASN A 277 11.51 1.22 31.19
C ASN A 277 11.11 1.34 29.72
N PHE A 278 9.80 1.32 29.46
CA PHE A 278 9.27 1.57 28.12
C PHE A 278 8.75 3.00 28.07
N ASP A 279 9.02 3.68 26.97
CA ASP A 279 8.54 5.03 26.73
C ASP A 279 7.12 4.98 26.13
N LEU A 280 6.87 3.98 25.26
CA LEU A 280 5.59 3.76 24.59
C LEU A 280 5.18 2.28 24.62
N VAL A 281 3.97 2.01 25.10
CA VAL A 281 3.31 0.71 24.95
C VAL A 281 2.22 0.84 23.90
N VAL A 282 2.16 -0.09 22.94
CA VAL A 282 1.15 -0.06 21.87
C VAL A 282 0.30 -1.31 21.90
N TRP A 283 -1.01 -1.11 21.92
CA TRP A 283 -2.01 -2.14 21.76
C TRP A 283 -2.76 -1.95 20.42
N PRO A 284 -3.18 -3.06 19.78
CA PRO A 284 -3.70 -3.06 18.42
C PRO A 284 -5.11 -2.46 18.26
N GLU A 285 -5.67 -2.53 17.06
CA GLU A 285 -7.00 -2.02 16.74
C GLU A 285 -8.09 -2.73 17.56
N SER A 286 -9.03 -1.94 18.12
CA SER A 286 -10.13 -2.41 18.97
C SER A 286 -9.69 -3.41 20.05
N SER A 287 -8.62 -3.11 20.79
CA SER A 287 -7.97 -4.04 21.72
C SER A 287 -8.88 -4.55 22.83
N LEU A 288 -9.74 -3.66 23.35
CA LEU A 288 -10.64 -3.96 24.47
C LEU A 288 -12.09 -4.11 23.98
N PRO A 289 -12.90 -4.94 24.67
CA PRO A 289 -14.28 -5.21 24.27
C PRO A 289 -15.24 -4.02 24.48
N TYR A 290 -14.88 -3.09 25.36
CA TYR A 290 -15.71 -1.96 25.78
C TYR A 290 -15.07 -0.62 25.42
N SER A 291 -15.87 0.45 25.48
CA SER A 291 -15.48 1.82 25.13
C SER A 291 -14.57 2.43 26.21
N LEU A 292 -13.82 3.47 25.86
CA LEU A 292 -12.97 4.24 26.79
C LEU A 292 -13.78 4.88 27.92
N TYR A 293 -15.07 5.16 27.67
CA TYR A 293 -15.96 5.81 28.63
C TYR A 293 -16.65 4.85 29.61
N ASP A 294 -16.47 3.54 29.42
CA ASP A 294 -17.03 2.54 30.31
C ASP A 294 -16.17 2.43 31.59
N GLN A 295 -16.82 2.43 32.76
CA GLN A 295 -16.13 2.46 34.06
C GLN A 295 -15.17 1.28 34.27
N GLU A 296 -15.53 0.10 33.76
CA GLU A 296 -14.69 -1.10 33.83
C GLU A 296 -13.39 -0.91 33.05
N THR A 297 -13.49 -0.44 31.80
CA THR A 297 -12.36 -0.11 30.94
C THR A 297 -11.45 0.91 31.61
N GLN A 298 -12.02 1.98 32.18
CA GLN A 298 -11.25 3.03 32.85
C GLN A 298 -10.50 2.51 34.07
N LYS A 299 -11.18 1.74 34.94
CA LYS A 299 -10.55 1.11 36.12
C LYS A 299 -9.40 0.19 35.72
N TYR A 300 -9.61 -0.64 34.69
CA TYR A 300 -8.59 -1.55 34.19
C TYR A 300 -7.38 -0.80 33.62
N LEU A 301 -7.60 0.20 32.77
CA LEU A 301 -6.53 1.00 32.17
C LEU A 301 -5.76 1.80 33.23
N ASN A 302 -6.44 2.42 34.18
CA ASN A 302 -5.79 3.14 35.29
C ASN A 302 -4.91 2.22 36.14
N LYS A 303 -5.30 0.96 36.33
CA LYS A 303 -4.48 -0.04 37.04
C LYS A 303 -3.20 -0.40 36.27
N ILE A 304 -3.23 -0.36 34.94
CA ILE A 304 -2.05 -0.62 34.09
C ILE A 304 -1.14 0.59 34.03
N LEU A 305 -1.72 1.79 33.86
CA LEU A 305 -0.99 3.06 33.83
C LEU A 305 -0.30 3.39 35.16
N SER A 306 -0.74 2.79 36.28
CA SER A 306 -0.10 2.98 37.59
C SER A 306 1.12 2.09 37.85
N ILE A 307 1.43 1.13 36.98
CA ILE A 307 2.54 0.18 37.18
C ILE A 307 3.90 0.85 36.96
N ASN A 308 4.01 1.68 35.93
CA ASN A 308 5.25 2.35 35.56
C ASN A 308 4.92 3.64 34.78
N ASN A 309 5.89 4.51 34.57
CA ASN A 309 5.74 5.75 33.81
C ASN A 309 6.01 5.51 32.31
N PHE A 310 4.94 5.32 31.54
CA PHE A 310 4.97 5.16 30.08
C PHE A 310 3.73 5.81 29.45
N GLU A 311 3.73 5.97 28.13
CA GLU A 311 2.54 6.34 27.37
C GLU A 311 1.92 5.10 26.71
N LEU A 312 0.60 4.94 26.83
CA LEU A 312 -0.15 3.84 26.22
C LEU A 312 -0.89 4.35 24.98
N ALA A 313 -0.55 3.83 23.80
CA ALA A 313 -1.34 3.99 22.58
C ALA A 313 -2.18 2.73 22.33
N LEU A 314 -3.51 2.84 22.28
CA LEU A 314 -4.38 1.70 22.02
C LEU A 314 -5.49 2.01 21.01
N GLY A 315 -5.80 1.02 20.17
CA GLY A 315 -7.01 1.06 19.36
C GLY A 315 -8.25 0.71 20.19
N ILE A 316 -9.32 1.49 20.08
CA ILE A 316 -10.58 1.28 20.81
C ILE A 316 -11.79 1.71 19.98
N ASN A 317 -12.92 1.01 20.17
CA ASN A 317 -14.19 1.44 19.61
C ASN A 317 -14.85 2.44 20.56
N GLU A 318 -14.76 3.72 20.20
CA GLU A 318 -15.33 4.82 20.95
C GLU A 318 -16.84 4.90 20.68
N ARG A 319 -17.65 4.63 21.69
CA ARG A 319 -19.11 4.85 21.64
C ARG A 319 -19.42 6.22 22.21
N VAL A 320 -19.67 7.19 21.33
CA VAL A 320 -19.98 8.57 21.73
C VAL A 320 -21.50 8.73 21.70
N PRO A 321 -22.14 9.08 22.84
CA PRO A 321 -23.58 9.30 22.89
C PRO A 321 -24.02 10.29 21.81
N GLN A 322 -25.08 9.95 21.07
CA GLN A 322 -25.70 10.78 20.02
C GLN A 322 -24.84 11.06 18.77
N GLU A 323 -23.52 10.83 18.79
CA GLU A 323 -22.65 10.98 17.62
C GLU A 323 -22.47 9.67 16.83
N GLY A 324 -22.34 8.53 17.52
CA GLY A 324 -22.14 7.23 16.90
C GLY A 324 -20.92 6.46 17.44
N ILE A 325 -20.49 5.46 16.68
CA ILE A 325 -19.36 4.60 17.01
C ILE A 325 -18.18 4.98 16.12
N TYR A 326 -17.02 5.25 16.72
CA TYR A 326 -15.78 5.53 16.00
C TYR A 326 -14.75 4.44 16.29
N ASN A 327 -13.95 4.11 15.27
CA ASN A 327 -12.74 3.33 15.44
C ASN A 327 -11.59 4.31 15.70
N SER A 328 -10.99 4.25 16.87
CA SER A 328 -10.13 5.33 17.38
C SER A 328 -8.80 4.80 17.87
N ILE A 329 -7.74 5.60 17.72
CA ILE A 329 -6.50 5.47 18.50
C ILE A 329 -6.57 6.46 19.65
N VAL A 330 -6.31 5.97 20.85
CA VAL A 330 -6.24 6.79 22.06
C VAL A 330 -4.82 6.70 22.61
N THR A 331 -4.26 7.83 23.04
CA THR A 331 -3.04 7.86 23.83
C THR A 331 -3.37 8.29 25.26
N LEU A 332 -2.86 7.53 26.23
CA LEU A 332 -3.08 7.74 27.66
C LEU A 332 -1.75 7.81 28.40
N LYS A 333 -1.66 8.73 29.38
CA LYS A 333 -0.52 8.82 30.28
C LYS A 333 -1.01 9.09 31.69
N ASN A 334 -0.46 8.38 32.68
CA ASN A 334 -0.82 8.39 34.10
C ASN A 334 -2.26 7.90 34.41
N ASN A 335 -3.27 8.38 33.70
CA ASN A 335 -4.67 8.01 33.90
C ASN A 335 -5.50 8.14 32.61
N THR A 336 -6.80 7.85 32.71
CA THR A 336 -7.76 7.91 31.59
C THR A 336 -8.51 9.24 31.44
N GLU A 337 -8.20 10.26 32.25
CA GLU A 337 -8.99 11.50 32.32
C GLU A 337 -8.72 12.45 31.15
N ASN A 338 -7.48 12.50 30.66
CA ASN A 338 -7.05 13.40 29.59
C ASN A 338 -6.53 12.62 28.36
N PRO A 339 -7.38 11.85 27.66
CA PRO A 339 -6.98 11.11 26.48
C PRO A 339 -6.75 12.04 25.28
N ASN A 340 -5.68 11.81 24.50
CA ASN A 340 -5.64 12.32 23.13
C ASN A 340 -6.26 11.27 22.21
N ILE A 341 -7.17 11.70 21.34
CA ILE A 341 -7.99 10.79 20.54
C ILE A 341 -7.88 11.15 19.06
N TYR A 342 -7.51 10.15 18.26
CA TYR A 342 -7.67 10.17 16.82
C TYR A 342 -8.82 9.23 16.44
N ARG A 343 -9.77 9.73 15.64
CA ARG A 343 -10.87 8.93 15.07
C ARG A 343 -10.54 8.63 13.62
N LYS A 344 -10.58 7.35 13.22
CA LYS A 344 -10.32 6.87 11.86
C LYS A 344 -11.10 7.68 10.84
N THR A 345 -10.39 8.23 9.86
CA THR A 345 -10.96 9.13 8.86
C THR A 345 -11.38 8.38 7.61
N HIS A 346 -10.63 7.35 7.22
CA HIS A 346 -10.91 6.53 6.05
C HIS A 346 -11.45 5.16 6.45
N LEU A 347 -12.76 4.96 6.24
CA LEU A 347 -13.44 3.72 6.60
C LEU A 347 -13.35 2.69 5.47
N VAL A 348 -13.32 1.41 5.82
CA VAL A 348 -13.33 0.30 4.86
C VAL A 348 -14.76 0.06 4.36
N PRO A 349 -15.03 0.22 3.06
CA PRO A 349 -16.35 -0.07 2.49
C PRO A 349 -16.74 -1.53 2.71
N PHE A 350 -18.01 -1.77 3.05
CA PHE A 350 -18.59 -3.08 3.35
C PHE A 350 -18.00 -3.82 4.57
N GLY A 351 -16.96 -3.26 5.22
CA GLY A 351 -16.44 -3.75 6.50
C GLY A 351 -16.89 -2.89 7.68
N GLU A 352 -16.78 -1.56 7.55
CA GLU A 352 -17.10 -0.61 8.61
C GLU A 352 -18.37 0.21 8.34
N TYR A 353 -18.77 0.31 7.07
CA TYR A 353 -20.01 0.95 6.66
C TYR A 353 -20.48 0.38 5.33
N VAL A 354 -21.78 0.53 5.03
CA VAL A 354 -22.32 0.15 3.72
C VAL A 354 -22.50 1.38 2.83
N PRO A 355 -21.77 1.48 1.70
CA PRO A 355 -21.96 2.57 0.74
C PRO A 355 -23.42 2.66 0.27
N PHE A 356 -23.95 3.88 0.18
CA PHE A 356 -25.33 4.17 -0.24
C PHE A 356 -26.43 3.50 0.60
N ARG A 357 -26.14 3.01 1.83
CA ARG A 357 -27.13 2.41 2.74
C ARG A 357 -28.38 3.27 2.89
N LYS A 358 -28.21 4.56 3.18
CA LYS A 358 -29.32 5.51 3.38
C LYS A 358 -29.99 5.97 2.07
N SER A 359 -29.37 5.72 0.92
CA SER A 359 -29.84 6.22 -0.39
C SER A 359 -30.56 5.16 -1.21
N ILE A 360 -30.33 3.86 -0.93
CA ILE A 360 -30.91 2.75 -1.68
C ILE A 360 -31.59 1.77 -0.70
N PRO A 361 -32.94 1.70 -0.65
CA PRO A 361 -33.68 0.88 0.32
C PRO A 361 -33.34 -0.62 0.29
N ILE A 362 -33.02 -1.15 -0.90
CA ILE A 362 -32.58 -2.55 -1.06
C ILE A 362 -31.23 -2.79 -0.37
N VAL A 363 -30.31 -1.81 -0.45
CA VAL A 363 -28.99 -1.89 0.19
C VAL A 363 -29.14 -1.82 1.71
N GLU A 364 -30.04 -0.98 2.23
CA GLU A 364 -30.35 -0.94 3.66
C GLU A 364 -30.87 -2.29 4.18
N LYS A 365 -31.80 -2.91 3.45
CA LYS A 365 -32.38 -4.21 3.82
C LYS A 365 -31.35 -5.33 3.83
N ILE A 366 -30.37 -5.30 2.92
CA ILE A 366 -29.24 -6.24 2.90
C ILE A 366 -28.25 -5.92 4.04
N ALA A 367 -27.90 -4.64 4.20
CA ALA A 367 -26.97 -4.17 5.23
C ALA A 367 -27.45 -4.50 6.65
N ALA A 368 -28.74 -4.29 6.94
CA ALA A 368 -29.34 -4.58 8.24
C ALA A 368 -29.20 -6.07 8.66
N ASN A 369 -29.07 -6.98 7.68
CA ASN A 369 -28.90 -8.40 7.92
C ASN A 369 -27.42 -8.84 8.03
N SER A 370 -26.45 -7.95 7.78
CA SER A 370 -25.01 -8.30 7.73
C SER A 370 -24.13 -7.39 8.59
N LEU A 371 -24.46 -6.11 8.72
CA LEU A 371 -23.74 -5.10 9.51
C LEU A 371 -24.75 -4.37 10.41
N GLY A 372 -24.66 -4.60 11.72
CA GLY A 372 -25.59 -4.01 12.69
C GLY A 372 -25.59 -2.48 12.65
N VAL A 373 -24.43 -1.85 12.88
CA VAL A 373 -24.27 -0.39 12.96
C VAL A 373 -23.06 0.06 12.15
N ASP A 374 -23.21 1.13 11.37
CA ASP A 374 -22.11 1.74 10.63
C ASP A 374 -21.20 2.56 11.57
N PHE A 375 -19.89 2.48 11.36
CA PHE A 375 -18.95 3.38 11.99
C PHE A 375 -19.05 4.80 11.41
N SER A 376 -18.74 5.77 12.25
CA SER A 376 -18.62 7.17 11.88
C SER A 376 -17.18 7.51 11.53
N SER A 377 -17.00 8.40 10.54
CA SER A 377 -15.69 8.85 10.06
C SER A 377 -15.22 10.08 10.83
N GLY A 378 -13.96 10.08 11.25
CA GLY A 378 -13.27 11.23 11.83
C GLY A 378 -13.03 12.35 10.81
N LYS A 379 -12.78 13.57 11.32
CA LYS A 379 -12.62 14.78 10.50
C LYS A 379 -11.30 15.52 10.69
N LYS A 380 -10.48 15.11 11.66
CA LYS A 380 -9.27 15.84 12.07
C LYS A 380 -8.02 15.16 11.50
N PHE A 381 -7.08 15.96 11.03
CA PHE A 381 -5.76 15.53 10.53
C PHE A 381 -4.64 16.15 11.39
N GLU A 382 -4.80 16.04 12.70
CA GLU A 382 -3.81 16.48 13.67
C GLU A 382 -3.05 15.28 14.23
N PRO A 383 -1.71 15.34 14.29
CA PRO A 383 -0.91 14.37 15.04
C PRO A 383 -1.34 14.34 16.51
N LEU A 384 -1.22 13.17 17.15
CA LEU A 384 -1.42 13.07 18.60
C LEU A 384 -0.14 13.51 19.31
N PRO A 385 -0.21 14.38 20.33
CA PRO A 385 0.98 14.71 21.11
C PRO A 385 1.41 13.50 21.94
N MET A 386 2.72 13.31 22.08
CA MET A 386 3.31 12.33 22.99
C MET A 386 4.10 13.07 24.06
N ASN A 387 3.86 12.71 25.32
CA ASN A 387 4.45 13.34 26.48
C ASN A 387 5.73 12.60 26.89
N LEU A 388 6.82 12.86 26.18
CA LEU A 388 8.17 12.40 26.53
C LEU A 388 9.07 13.61 26.83
N PRO A 389 10.35 13.42 27.24
CA PRO A 389 11.22 14.53 27.66
C PRO A 389 11.41 15.65 26.64
N GLU A 390 11.22 15.39 25.34
CA GLU A 390 11.09 16.42 24.31
C GLU A 390 9.72 16.25 23.60
N PRO A 391 9.14 17.32 23.02
CA PRO A 391 7.83 17.24 22.39
C PRO A 391 7.90 16.44 21.08
N TYR A 392 7.30 15.25 21.07
CA TYR A 392 7.16 14.40 19.88
C TYR A 392 5.69 14.19 19.54
N GLN A 393 5.42 13.75 18.32
CA GLN A 393 4.05 13.53 17.86
C GLN A 393 3.87 12.19 17.17
N ILE A 394 2.69 11.62 17.31
CA ILE A 394 2.26 10.41 16.62
C ILE A 394 1.51 10.80 15.35
N ILE A 395 1.86 10.16 14.23
CA ILE A 395 1.00 10.09 13.04
C ILE A 395 0.12 8.84 13.23
N PRO A 396 -1.17 9.01 13.61
CA PRO A 396 -2.03 7.88 13.91
C PRO A 396 -2.63 7.32 12.61
N LEU A 397 -2.50 6.01 12.39
CA LEU A 397 -3.12 5.32 11.27
C LEU A 397 -3.85 4.09 11.76
N VAL A 398 -5.14 3.94 11.41
CA VAL A 398 -5.90 2.75 11.80
C VAL A 398 -6.05 1.81 10.61
N CYS A 399 -5.48 0.62 10.74
CA CYS A 399 -5.65 -0.49 9.80
C CYS A 399 -5.35 -0.03 8.36
N PHE A 400 -6.31 -0.21 7.45
CA PHE A 400 -6.25 0.10 6.02
C PHE A 400 -5.77 1.53 5.67
N GLU A 401 -5.80 2.49 6.61
CA GLU A 401 -5.31 3.86 6.41
C GLU A 401 -3.82 3.94 6.04
N ASP A 402 -3.00 2.96 6.44
CA ASP A 402 -1.58 2.91 6.08
C ASP A 402 -1.32 2.64 4.59
N THR A 403 -2.34 2.23 3.84
CA THR A 403 -2.24 2.05 2.39
C THR A 403 -2.41 3.36 1.62
N PHE A 404 -2.82 4.45 2.30
CA PHE A 404 -3.07 5.76 1.70
C PHE A 404 -1.97 6.79 2.02
N GLY A 405 -0.98 6.92 1.13
CA GLY A 405 0.06 7.95 1.26
C GLY A 405 -0.49 9.38 1.33
N SER A 406 -1.56 9.66 0.56
CA SER A 406 -2.26 10.95 0.54
C SER A 406 -2.96 11.31 1.85
N LEU A 407 -3.30 10.32 2.67
CA LEU A 407 -3.87 10.48 4.00
C LEU A 407 -2.77 10.64 5.04
N ALA A 408 -1.82 9.72 5.07
CA ALA A 408 -0.72 9.74 6.03
C ALA A 408 0.09 11.05 5.97
N ARG A 409 0.30 11.61 4.77
CA ARG A 409 1.03 12.88 4.61
C ARG A 409 0.38 14.09 5.29
N LYS A 410 -0.95 14.07 5.51
CA LYS A 410 -1.67 15.20 6.12
C LYS A 410 -1.28 15.44 7.58
N PHE A 411 -0.76 14.42 8.24
CA PHE A 411 -0.26 14.49 9.61
C PHE A 411 1.19 14.95 9.69
N VAL A 412 1.92 15.07 8.57
CA VAL A 412 3.34 15.45 8.65
C VAL A 412 3.47 16.89 9.15
N ARG A 413 4.40 17.09 10.07
CA ARG A 413 4.83 18.36 10.66
C ARG A 413 6.36 18.40 10.69
N ASP A 414 6.90 19.60 10.80
CA ASP A 414 8.34 19.83 11.00
C ASP A 414 8.68 19.64 12.50
N SER A 415 8.43 18.42 12.99
CA SER A 415 8.68 17.96 14.35
C SER A 415 9.14 16.49 14.32
N PRO A 416 9.77 15.97 15.37
CA PRO A 416 10.00 14.52 15.49
C PRO A 416 8.66 13.81 15.53
N GLN A 417 8.43 12.88 14.59
CA GLN A 417 7.19 12.13 14.52
C GLN A 417 7.41 10.63 14.35
N LEU A 418 6.55 9.84 14.98
CA LEU A 418 6.45 8.39 14.85
C LEU A 418 5.12 8.04 14.19
N ILE A 419 5.12 7.19 13.17
CA ILE A 419 3.88 6.60 12.68
C ILE A 419 3.47 5.48 13.64
N VAL A 420 2.26 5.56 14.19
CA VAL A 420 1.68 4.47 14.98
C VAL A 420 0.52 3.91 14.19
N ASN A 421 0.70 2.70 13.68
CA ASN A 421 -0.35 1.95 13.03
C ASN A 421 -0.91 0.90 13.98
N VAL A 422 -2.20 0.97 14.28
CA VAL A 422 -2.90 -0.10 15.01
C VAL A 422 -3.84 -0.80 14.05
N THR A 423 -3.80 -2.13 14.02
CA THR A 423 -4.54 -2.92 13.03
C THR A 423 -5.06 -4.24 13.58
N ASN A 424 -6.04 -4.82 12.89
CA ASN A 424 -6.56 -6.15 13.13
C ASN A 424 -6.77 -6.87 11.79
N ASP A 425 -5.75 -7.63 11.38
CA ASP A 425 -5.76 -8.41 10.14
C ASP A 425 -6.50 -9.77 10.31
N GLY A 426 -7.23 -9.98 11.41
CA GLY A 426 -7.96 -11.23 11.69
C GLY A 426 -9.02 -11.58 10.65
N TRP A 427 -9.49 -10.57 9.91
CA TRP A 427 -10.38 -10.73 8.75
C TRP A 427 -9.76 -11.52 7.61
N PHE A 428 -8.42 -11.55 7.52
CA PHE A 428 -7.71 -12.22 6.44
C PHE A 428 -7.40 -13.69 6.73
N LYS A 429 -7.66 -14.17 7.96
CA LYS A 429 -7.31 -15.50 8.45
C LYS A 429 -5.82 -15.81 8.17
N GLU A 430 -5.43 -17.08 8.10
CA GLU A 430 -4.06 -17.47 7.77
C GLU A 430 -3.84 -17.35 6.26
N SER A 431 -3.49 -16.15 5.80
CA SER A 431 -3.27 -15.88 4.38
C SER A 431 -2.17 -14.84 4.16
N ALA A 432 -1.77 -14.67 2.90
CA ALA A 432 -0.75 -13.70 2.53
C ALA A 432 -1.20 -12.23 2.63
N ALA A 433 -2.47 -11.97 2.92
CA ALA A 433 -3.01 -10.61 2.94
C ALA A 433 -2.35 -9.74 4.01
N SER A 434 -2.00 -10.28 5.18
CA SER A 434 -1.33 -9.51 6.25
C SER A 434 0.07 -9.08 5.84
N GLU A 435 0.78 -9.93 5.08
CA GLU A 435 2.08 -9.57 4.50
C GLU A 435 1.92 -8.57 3.36
N GLN A 436 0.91 -8.73 2.50
CA GLN A 436 0.56 -7.71 1.51
C GLN A 436 0.26 -6.37 2.19
N HIS A 437 -0.52 -6.35 3.27
CA HIS A 437 -0.84 -5.14 4.05
C HIS A 437 0.44 -4.45 4.54
N LEU A 438 1.33 -5.22 5.18
CA LEU A 438 2.65 -4.74 5.62
C LEU A 438 3.45 -4.13 4.46
N THR A 439 3.52 -4.79 3.31
CA THR A 439 4.31 -4.27 2.18
C THR A 439 3.78 -2.93 1.65
N ASN A 440 2.47 -2.67 1.75
CA ASN A 440 1.89 -1.37 1.42
C ASN A 440 2.27 -0.32 2.48
N ALA A 441 2.24 -0.69 3.77
CA ALA A 441 2.57 0.21 4.89
C ALA A 441 4.03 0.68 4.88
N ILE A 442 4.98 -0.17 4.43
CA ILE A 442 6.41 0.17 4.32
C ILE A 442 6.63 1.47 3.52
N PHE A 443 5.87 1.68 2.44
CA PHE A 443 6.01 2.88 1.61
C PHE A 443 5.70 4.17 2.34
N ARG A 444 4.83 4.15 3.37
CA ARG A 444 4.56 5.35 4.18
C ARG A 444 5.80 5.83 4.91
N CYS A 445 6.62 4.91 5.39
CA CYS A 445 7.85 5.26 6.10
C CYS A 445 8.85 5.94 5.18
N ILE A 446 8.99 5.42 3.95
CA ILE A 446 9.88 5.96 2.91
C ILE A 446 9.38 7.31 2.41
N GLU A 447 8.10 7.37 2.02
CA GLU A 447 7.44 8.55 1.46
C GLU A 447 7.52 9.75 2.40
N LEU A 448 7.37 9.52 3.71
CA LEU A 448 7.30 10.58 4.71
C LEU A 448 8.61 10.78 5.48
N ARG A 449 9.57 9.85 5.35
CA ARG A 449 10.77 9.77 6.21
C ARG A 449 10.39 9.87 7.68
N ARG A 450 9.47 9.00 8.09
CA ARG A 450 9.06 8.81 9.48
C ARG A 450 9.07 7.31 9.77
N PRO A 451 9.71 6.87 10.86
CA PRO A 451 9.65 5.47 11.25
C PRO A 451 8.22 5.10 11.69
N MET A 452 7.92 3.80 11.73
CA MET A 452 6.63 3.26 12.11
C MET A 452 6.76 2.16 13.15
N VAL A 453 5.88 2.22 14.15
CA VAL A 453 5.48 1.05 14.94
C VAL A 453 4.12 0.57 14.45
N ARG A 454 4.05 -0.69 14.02
CA ARG A 454 2.82 -1.35 13.57
C ARG A 454 2.46 -2.41 14.59
N CYS A 455 1.29 -2.26 15.23
CA CYS A 455 0.78 -3.21 16.22
C CYS A 455 -0.51 -3.86 15.73
N ALA A 456 -0.45 -5.15 15.45
CA ALA A 456 -1.57 -5.94 14.97
C ALA A 456 -2.16 -6.82 16.09
N ASN A 457 -3.48 -7.04 16.12
CA ASN A 457 -4.09 -8.03 17.03
C ASN A 457 -3.74 -9.44 16.55
N THR A 458 -4.07 -9.68 15.29
CA THR A 458 -3.50 -10.72 14.43
C THR A 458 -3.03 -9.97 13.19
N GLY A 459 -1.87 -10.35 12.66
CA GLY A 459 -1.22 -9.67 11.54
C GLY A 459 0.28 -9.55 11.76
N MET A 460 0.91 -8.61 11.05
CA MET A 460 2.35 -8.36 11.13
C MET A 460 2.65 -7.22 12.12
N THR A 461 2.95 -7.55 13.37
CA THR A 461 3.43 -6.57 14.36
C THR A 461 4.93 -6.34 14.21
N CYS A 462 5.35 -5.11 13.91
CA CYS A 462 6.74 -4.81 13.59
C CYS A 462 7.15 -3.36 13.81
N LEU A 463 8.46 -3.13 13.72
CA LEU A 463 9.09 -1.82 13.61
C LEU A 463 9.66 -1.64 12.21
N ILE A 464 9.36 -0.50 11.59
CA ILE A 464 9.84 -0.11 10.27
C ILE A 464 10.58 1.22 10.43
N ASP A 465 11.81 1.32 9.95
CA ASP A 465 12.52 2.61 10.01
C ASP A 465 12.11 3.57 8.88
N GLU A 466 12.64 4.79 8.90
CA GLU A 466 12.35 5.84 7.91
C GLU A 466 12.82 5.55 6.47
N CYS A 467 13.55 4.45 6.26
CA CYS A 467 13.92 3.96 4.94
C CYS A 467 13.12 2.74 4.51
N GLY A 468 12.19 2.25 5.34
CA GLY A 468 11.36 1.09 5.04
C GLY A 468 11.96 -0.26 5.45
N SER A 469 13.01 -0.26 6.27
CA SER A 469 13.67 -1.50 6.73
C SER A 469 13.02 -2.06 7.99
N LEU A 470 12.76 -3.38 7.97
CA LEU A 470 12.36 -4.16 9.16
C LEU A 470 13.54 -4.52 10.07
N TYR A 471 14.77 -4.37 9.58
CA TYR A 471 15.99 -4.60 10.35
C TYR A 471 16.47 -3.30 10.99
N ASP A 472 17.16 -3.39 12.13
CA ASP A 472 17.86 -2.22 12.67
C ASP A 472 19.11 -1.92 11.83
N ARG A 473 18.98 -0.92 10.94
CA ARG A 473 20.09 -0.46 10.09
C ARG A 473 21.21 0.25 10.87
N TYR A 474 20.99 0.56 12.14
CA TYR A 474 21.93 1.32 12.97
C TYR A 474 22.65 0.44 14.00
N SER A 475 22.26 -0.82 14.14
CA SER A 475 22.91 -1.76 15.04
C SER A 475 24.29 -2.17 14.50
N SER A 476 25.28 -2.17 15.39
CA SER A 476 26.63 -2.69 15.11
C SER A 476 26.68 -4.23 15.01
N SER A 477 25.61 -4.91 15.42
CA SER A 477 25.46 -6.37 15.32
C SER A 477 24.28 -6.73 14.41
N PRO A 478 24.37 -7.81 13.60
CA PRO A 478 23.24 -8.27 12.81
C PRO A 478 22.05 -8.58 13.74
N SER A 479 21.03 -7.73 13.72
CA SER A 479 19.77 -8.01 14.38
C SER A 479 18.91 -8.88 13.47
N GLY A 480 18.03 -9.70 14.06
CA GLY A 480 16.93 -10.28 13.30
C GLY A 480 15.98 -9.20 12.77
N GLU A 481 14.97 -9.62 12.02
CA GLU A 481 13.84 -8.73 11.69
C GLU A 481 13.12 -8.30 12.97
N ARG A 482 12.77 -7.02 13.05
CA ARG A 482 11.95 -6.48 14.13
C ARG A 482 10.46 -6.72 13.83
N LEU A 483 10.09 -7.98 13.71
CA LEU A 483 8.77 -8.46 13.29
C LEU A 483 8.37 -9.70 14.10
N ILE A 484 7.15 -9.72 14.62
CA ILE A 484 6.53 -10.94 15.17
C ILE A 484 6.07 -11.81 14.00
N HIS A 485 6.66 -12.99 13.85
CA HIS A 485 6.20 -13.99 12.88
C HIS A 485 6.45 -15.42 13.38
N GLY A 486 5.63 -16.35 12.89
CA GLY A 486 5.83 -17.78 13.09
C GLY A 486 6.87 -18.33 12.11
N LYS A 487 7.04 -19.67 12.09
CA LYS A 487 7.82 -20.32 11.03
C LYS A 487 7.23 -20.06 9.64
N ASP A 488 5.90 -20.03 9.56
CA ASP A 488 5.14 -19.60 8.40
C ASP A 488 4.62 -18.18 8.65
N ARG A 489 4.98 -17.24 7.78
CA ARG A 489 4.56 -15.83 7.85
C ARG A 489 3.05 -15.65 7.65
N SER A 490 2.37 -16.62 7.03
CA SER A 490 0.91 -16.57 6.89
C SER A 490 0.17 -16.84 8.20
N ASN A 491 0.79 -17.52 9.17
CA ASN A 491 0.22 -17.68 10.50
C ASN A 491 0.49 -16.44 11.35
N THR A 492 -0.55 -15.63 11.51
CA THR A 492 -0.50 -14.37 12.26
C THR A 492 -1.32 -14.40 13.55
N PHE A 493 -1.86 -15.56 13.92
CA PHE A 493 -2.64 -15.77 15.16
C PHE A 493 -1.71 -16.12 16.33
N LEU A 494 -0.69 -15.29 16.51
CA LEU A 494 0.34 -15.50 17.52
C LEU A 494 0.06 -14.61 18.72
N ARG A 495 0.23 -15.17 19.92
CA ARG A 495 0.26 -14.41 21.16
C ARG A 495 1.72 -14.08 21.49
N ALA A 496 2.12 -12.85 21.23
CA ALA A 496 3.51 -12.43 21.41
C ALA A 496 3.62 -10.93 21.76
N SER A 497 4.77 -10.55 22.30
CA SER A 497 5.11 -9.16 22.60
C SER A 497 6.46 -8.84 21.96
N LEU A 498 6.62 -7.62 21.47
CA LEU A 498 7.85 -7.15 20.82
C LEU A 498 8.38 -5.92 21.59
N PRO A 499 9.25 -6.14 22.61
CA PRO A 499 10.00 -5.07 23.22
C PRO A 499 11.16 -4.67 22.30
N GLU A 500 11.15 -3.46 21.77
CA GLU A 500 12.19 -3.03 20.82
C GLU A 500 12.38 -1.51 20.81
N THR A 501 13.55 -1.05 20.39
CA THR A 501 13.85 0.39 20.31
C THR A 501 13.70 0.91 18.89
N ILE A 502 13.02 2.04 18.74
CA ILE A 502 12.91 2.76 17.47
C ILE A 502 13.58 4.13 17.57
N LYS A 503 14.29 4.52 16.51
CA LYS A 503 15.01 5.80 16.46
C LYS A 503 14.23 6.78 15.61
N ILE A 504 14.07 8.01 16.13
CA ILE A 504 13.38 9.11 15.44
C ILE A 504 14.37 10.25 15.28
N GLU A 505 14.48 10.80 14.07
CA GLU A 505 15.30 11.99 13.84
C GLU A 505 14.67 13.23 14.52
N LYS A 506 15.48 14.01 15.26
CA LYS A 506 15.00 15.21 15.99
C LYS A 506 14.54 16.33 15.07
N SER A 507 15.19 16.46 13.92
CA SER A 507 14.91 17.52 12.93
C SER A 507 14.62 16.91 11.56
N PRO A 508 13.53 16.15 11.44
CA PRO A 508 13.33 15.33 10.26
C PRO A 508 12.89 16.18 9.08
N LYS A 509 13.62 16.09 7.97
CA LYS A 509 13.32 16.89 6.77
C LYS A 509 11.98 16.47 6.15
N THR A 510 11.15 17.44 5.80
CA THR A 510 9.98 17.18 4.96
C THR A 510 10.44 16.69 3.59
N THR A 511 9.90 15.56 3.14
CA THR A 511 10.19 15.02 1.81
C THR A 511 9.50 15.84 0.72
N ILE A 512 9.94 15.68 -0.54
CA ILE A 512 9.26 16.30 -1.68
C ILE A 512 7.83 15.73 -1.78
N TYR A 513 7.68 14.41 -1.67
CA TYR A 513 6.37 13.76 -1.68
C TYR A 513 5.45 14.28 -0.56
N SER A 514 5.97 14.45 0.66
CA SER A 514 5.17 15.00 1.76
C SER A 514 4.66 16.41 1.45
N ARG A 515 5.43 17.23 0.74
CA ARG A 515 5.03 18.60 0.34
C ARG A 515 4.04 18.64 -0.82
N ILE A 516 4.29 17.90 -1.90
CA ILE A 516 3.51 18.01 -3.15
C ILE A 516 2.48 16.89 -3.33
N GLY A 517 2.55 15.83 -2.52
CA GLY A 517 1.68 14.66 -2.60
C GLY A 517 1.68 14.02 -3.98
N ASP A 518 0.49 13.65 -4.44
CA ASP A 518 0.31 12.91 -5.69
C ASP A 518 0.38 13.80 -6.95
N THR A 519 0.87 15.04 -6.85
CA THR A 519 0.96 15.98 -7.98
C THR A 519 1.70 15.38 -9.17
N PHE A 520 2.77 14.60 -8.92
CA PHE A 520 3.50 13.89 -9.97
C PHE A 520 2.59 12.96 -10.79
N SER A 521 1.82 12.12 -10.11
CA SER A 521 0.92 11.14 -10.71
C SER A 521 -0.27 11.79 -11.40
N ILE A 522 -0.79 12.89 -10.84
CA ILE A 522 -1.83 13.72 -11.43
C ILE A 522 -1.36 14.31 -12.76
N VAL A 523 -0.18 14.95 -12.77
CA VAL A 523 0.39 15.57 -13.98
C VAL A 523 0.63 14.54 -15.07
N LEU A 524 1.19 13.37 -14.72
CA LEU A 524 1.38 12.27 -15.67
C LEU A 524 0.05 11.76 -16.24
N GLY A 525 -0.96 11.57 -15.39
CA GLY A 525 -2.29 11.19 -15.81
C GLY A 525 -2.92 12.20 -16.78
N LEU A 526 -2.78 13.50 -16.50
CA LEU A 526 -3.24 14.58 -17.38
C LEU A 526 -2.53 14.58 -18.73
N ILE A 527 -1.22 14.35 -18.78
CA ILE A 527 -0.47 14.25 -20.04
C ILE A 527 -1.00 13.09 -20.89
N ALA A 528 -1.22 11.92 -20.29
CA ALA A 528 -1.79 10.77 -21.00
C ALA A 528 -3.22 11.03 -21.48
N PHE A 529 -4.03 11.71 -20.67
CA PHE A 529 -5.39 12.10 -21.04
C PHE A 529 -5.41 13.07 -22.23
N ILE A 530 -4.59 14.12 -22.20
CA ILE A 530 -4.45 15.08 -23.30
C ILE A 530 -3.97 14.37 -24.58
N ALA A 531 -2.99 13.47 -24.47
CA ALA A 531 -2.51 12.69 -25.61
C ALA A 531 -3.64 11.84 -26.25
N SER A 532 -4.56 11.33 -25.43
CA SER A 532 -5.75 10.60 -25.90
C SER A 532 -6.72 11.50 -26.65
N ILE A 533 -7.02 12.69 -26.11
CA ILE A 533 -7.89 13.69 -26.77
C ILE A 533 -7.31 14.14 -28.10
N LEU A 534 -6.01 14.50 -28.14
CA LEU A 534 -5.36 14.94 -29.37
C LEU A 534 -5.39 13.87 -30.46
N LYS A 535 -5.23 12.60 -30.09
CA LYS A 535 -5.32 11.49 -31.03
C LYS A 535 -6.74 11.29 -31.54
N TRP A 536 -7.72 11.37 -30.64
CA TRP A 536 -9.13 11.29 -30.99
C TRP A 536 -9.54 12.41 -31.96
N TYR A 537 -9.17 13.65 -31.66
CA TYR A 537 -9.43 14.81 -32.52
C TYR A 537 -8.81 14.68 -33.92
N ARG A 538 -7.55 14.21 -34.01
CA ARG A 538 -6.90 13.94 -35.31
C ARG A 538 -7.63 12.86 -36.12
N SER A 539 -8.24 11.88 -35.46
CA SER A 539 -9.05 10.85 -36.15
C SER A 539 -10.38 11.40 -36.68
N PHE A 540 -10.88 12.52 -36.16
CA PHE A 540 -12.09 13.17 -36.65
C PHE A 540 -11.80 14.09 -37.85
N LYS A 541 -10.70 14.83 -37.83
CA LYS A 541 -10.28 15.71 -38.93
C LYS A 541 -9.67 14.99 -40.15
N GLY A 542 -9.28 13.73 -39.98
CA GLY A 542 -8.67 12.91 -41.04
C GLY A 542 -9.66 12.04 -41.82
N ASN A 543 -10.97 12.19 -41.56
CA ASN A 543 -12.08 11.77 -42.41
C ASN A 543 -12.69 13.01 -43.05
#